data_AF-A0A8H6EZW8-F1
#
_entry.id   AF-A0A8H6EZW8-F1
#
_cell.length_a   1.000
_cell.length_b   1.000
_cell.length_c   1.000
_cell.angle_alpha   90.00
_cell.angle_beta   90.00
_cell.angle_gamma   90.00
#
_symmetry.space_group_name_H-M   'P 1'
#
loop_
_entity.id
_entity.type
_entity.pdbx_description
1 polymer ?
#
loop_
_entity_poly.entity_id
_entity_poly.type
_entity_poly.pdbx_seq_one_letter_code
_entity_poly.pdbx_strand_id
1 'polypeptide(L)'
;MFPNYYHCYQYLKPNCQYVTSVKPSVNHWQLRDLLKFNQSNNQVYYTKDDAIYSCDLDSFNVNEYIKFNYYPRCFDHVDDYIVTGGLLTTSSKMFSLNLQI
;
A
#
# COMPACT_ATOMS: atom_id res chain seq x y z
N MET A 1 -19.01 18.05 -17.37
CA MET A 1 -18.63 17.05 -18.39
C MET A 1 -17.31 16.47 -17.94
N PHE A 2 -17.31 15.29 -17.31
CA PHE A 2 -16.10 14.61 -16.81
C PHE A 2 -15.37 14.00 -18.00
N PRO A 3 -14.22 14.52 -18.45
CA PRO A 3 -13.46 13.90 -19.52
C PRO A 3 -12.52 12.84 -18.91
N ASN A 4 -12.37 11.71 -19.61
CA ASN A 4 -11.21 10.81 -19.55
C ASN A 4 -11.15 9.72 -18.45
N TYR A 5 -12.18 8.88 -18.35
CA TYR A 5 -12.04 7.52 -17.79
C TYR A 5 -11.88 6.41 -18.86
N TYR A 6 -11.65 6.79 -20.12
CA TYR A 6 -11.66 5.86 -21.25
C TYR A 6 -10.30 5.20 -21.59
N HIS A 7 -9.24 5.51 -20.84
CA HIS A 7 -7.92 4.89 -21.07
C HIS A 7 -7.72 3.52 -20.40
N CYS A 8 -8.64 3.09 -19.52
CA CYS A 8 -8.51 1.80 -18.84
C CYS A 8 -8.50 0.60 -19.80
N TYR A 9 -9.14 0.71 -20.97
CA TYR A 9 -9.16 -0.36 -21.98
C TYR A 9 -7.79 -0.71 -22.56
N GLN A 10 -6.80 0.19 -22.52
CA GLN A 10 -5.45 -0.10 -23.01
C GLN A 10 -4.56 -0.80 -21.96
N TYR A 11 -4.94 -0.79 -20.69
CA TYR A 11 -4.10 -1.30 -19.59
C TYR A 11 -4.65 -2.55 -18.92
N LEU A 12 -5.94 -2.87 -19.12
CA LEU A 12 -6.51 -4.11 -18.63
C LEU A 12 -6.10 -5.25 -19.55
N LYS A 13 -5.19 -6.11 -19.09
CA LYS A 13 -4.93 -7.39 -19.76
C LYS A 13 -6.27 -8.12 -19.94
N PRO A 14 -6.51 -8.79 -21.09
CA PRO A 14 -7.77 -9.45 -21.39
C PRO A 14 -8.19 -10.51 -20.35
N ASN A 15 -7.26 -10.98 -19.53
CA ASN A 15 -7.47 -11.94 -18.44
C ASN A 15 -7.27 -11.26 -17.08
N CYS A 16 -8.10 -10.28 -16.72
CA CYS A 16 -8.06 -9.72 -15.38
C CYS A 16 -8.50 -10.79 -14.37
N GLN A 17 -7.71 -10.98 -13.31
CA GLN A 17 -8.04 -11.90 -12.22
C GLN A 17 -8.37 -11.08 -10.98
N TYR A 18 -9.46 -11.44 -10.32
CA TYR A 18 -9.86 -10.82 -9.07
C TYR A 18 -9.20 -11.54 -7.89
N VAL A 19 -8.40 -10.82 -7.11
CA VAL A 19 -7.69 -11.37 -5.95
C VAL A 19 -8.45 -11.02 -4.68
N THR A 20 -9.13 -12.01 -4.09
CA THR A 20 -9.96 -11.83 -2.87
C THR A 20 -9.12 -11.65 -1.59
N SER A 21 -7.87 -12.10 -1.61
CA SER A 21 -6.95 -12.05 -0.47
C SER A 21 -6.50 -10.62 -0.12
N VAL A 22 -6.48 -9.72 -1.11
CA VAL A 22 -6.00 -8.34 -0.94
C VAL A 22 -7.13 -7.45 -0.44
N LYS A 23 -7.02 -7.00 0.82
CA LYS A 23 -8.02 -6.15 1.48
C LYS A 23 -7.34 -4.88 2.02
N PRO A 24 -7.07 -3.89 1.14
CA PRO A 24 -6.43 -2.66 1.55
C PRO A 24 -7.36 -1.82 2.41
N SER A 25 -6.81 -1.22 3.47
CA SER A 25 -7.52 -0.23 4.28
C SER A 25 -7.17 1.15 3.73
N VAL A 26 -8.12 1.78 3.04
CA VAL A 26 -7.90 3.01 2.27
C VAL A 26 -8.60 4.15 2.98
N ASN A 27 -7.83 4.90 3.77
CA ASN A 27 -8.29 6.15 4.38
C ASN A 27 -7.60 7.34 3.68
N HIS A 28 -7.53 7.28 2.35
CA HIS A 28 -6.99 8.33 1.49
C HIS A 28 -7.74 8.33 0.15
N TRP A 29 -7.84 9.50 -0.49
CA TRP A 29 -8.63 9.67 -1.72
C TRP A 29 -7.93 9.14 -2.97
N GLN A 30 -6.61 8.88 -2.91
CA GLN A 30 -5.85 8.29 -4.01
C GLN A 30 -5.28 6.92 -3.63
N LEU A 31 -5.78 5.87 -4.29
CA LEU A 31 -5.34 4.48 -4.08
C LEU A 31 -3.88 4.24 -4.51
N ARG A 32 -3.38 5.01 -5.49
CA ARG A 32 -2.00 4.89 -6.03
C ARG A 32 -0.91 5.20 -5.02
N ASP A 33 -1.26 5.94 -3.97
CA ASP A 33 -0.34 6.27 -2.90
C ASP A 33 -0.16 5.10 -1.92
N LEU A 34 -1.11 4.16 -1.94
CA LEU A 34 -1.26 3.09 -0.95
C LEU A 34 -1.17 1.69 -1.55
N LEU A 35 -0.87 1.58 -2.84
CA LEU A 35 -0.69 0.32 -3.54
C LEU A 35 0.47 0.44 -4.52
N LYS A 36 1.46 -0.44 -4.40
CA LYS A 36 2.64 -0.50 -5.26
C LYS A 36 2.81 -1.90 -5.81
N PHE A 37 2.94 -2.02 -7.12
CA PHE A 37 3.29 -3.27 -7.77
C PHE A 37 4.79 -3.32 -7.98
N ASN A 38 5.41 -4.40 -7.56
CA ASN A 38 6.81 -4.66 -7.84
C ASN A 38 6.90 -5.77 -8.91
N GLN A 39 7.45 -5.40 -10.06
CA GLN A 39 7.58 -6.29 -11.20
C GLN A 39 8.70 -7.33 -11.03
N SER A 40 9.73 -7.05 -10.23
CA SER A 40 10.89 -7.95 -10.10
C SER A 40 10.56 -9.23 -9.34
N ASN A 41 9.69 -9.11 -8.32
CA ASN A 41 9.26 -10.22 -7.47
C ASN A 41 7.79 -10.60 -7.68
N ASN A 42 7.09 -9.94 -8.59
CA ASN A 42 5.67 -10.16 -8.89
C ASN A 42 4.76 -9.99 -7.66
N GLN A 43 5.12 -9.07 -6.75
CA GLN A 43 4.37 -8.80 -5.53
C GLN A 43 3.61 -7.48 -5.59
N VAL A 44 2.46 -7.44 -4.93
CA VAL A 44 1.72 -6.20 -4.68
C VAL A 44 1.86 -5.85 -3.20
N TYR A 45 2.37 -4.66 -2.95
CA TYR A 45 2.38 -4.06 -1.63
C TYR A 45 1.16 -3.15 -1.47
N TYR A 46 0.51 -3.21 -0.31
CA TYR A 46 -0.61 -2.35 -0.02
C TYR A 46 -0.71 -2.04 1.47
N THR A 47 -1.28 -0.90 1.82
CA THR A 47 -1.52 -0.59 3.24
C THR A 47 -2.79 -1.24 3.76
N LYS A 48 -2.71 -1.74 4.98
CA LYS A 48 -3.87 -2.12 5.78
C LYS A 48 -3.62 -1.67 7.22
N ASP A 49 -4.45 -0.73 7.65
CA ASP A 49 -4.40 -0.10 8.96
C ASP A 49 -3.02 0.52 9.24
N ASP A 50 -2.31 0.06 10.27
CA ASP A 50 -0.99 0.53 10.70
C ASP A 50 0.17 -0.25 10.04
N ALA A 51 -0.08 -1.04 8.99
CA ALA A 51 0.92 -1.87 8.35
C ALA A 51 0.86 -1.83 6.82
N ILE A 52 1.99 -2.20 6.21
CA ILE A 52 2.07 -2.58 4.79
C ILE A 52 2.08 -4.10 4.71
N TYR A 53 1.23 -4.62 3.83
CA TYR A 53 1.14 -6.03 3.50
C TYR A 53 1.73 -6.26 2.11
N SER A 54 2.28 -7.45 1.91
CA SER A 54 2.73 -7.96 0.61
C SER A 54 1.80 -9.10 0.18
N CYS A 55 1.42 -9.12 -1.08
CA CYS A 55 0.69 -10.20 -1.72
C CYS A 55 1.51 -10.72 -2.89
N ASP A 56 1.90 -11.97 -2.83
CA ASP A 56 2.50 -12.67 -3.97
C ASP A 56 1.39 -13.03 -4.97
N LEU A 57 1.51 -12.57 -6.22
CA LEU A 57 0.51 -12.80 -7.24
C LEU A 57 0.55 -14.22 -7.84
N ASP A 58 1.63 -14.97 -7.65
CA ASP A 58 1.74 -16.34 -8.13
C ASP A 58 1.08 -17.34 -7.17
N SER A 59 1.28 -17.12 -5.86
CA SER A 59 0.74 -17.99 -4.82
C SER A 59 -0.51 -17.44 -4.11
N PHE A 60 -0.86 -16.18 -4.35
CA PHE A 60 -1.91 -15.41 -3.63
C PHE A 60 -1.75 -15.39 -2.12
N ASN A 61 -0.53 -15.66 -1.63
CA ASN A 61 -0.20 -15.59 -0.21
C ASN A 61 -0.02 -14.14 0.21
N VAL A 62 -0.62 -13.80 1.35
CA VAL A 62 -0.58 -12.47 1.93
C VAL A 62 0.21 -12.53 3.22
N ASN A 63 1.24 -11.68 3.32
CA ASN A 63 2.08 -11.56 4.50
C ASN A 63 2.13 -10.11 4.97
N GLU A 64 2.16 -9.90 6.29
CA GLU A 64 2.50 -8.61 6.86
C GLU A 64 3.97 -8.32 6.55
N TYR A 65 4.24 -7.21 5.85
CA TYR A 65 5.59 -6.86 5.41
C TYR A 65 6.28 -5.95 6.43
N ILE A 66 5.64 -4.83 6.79
CA ILE A 66 6.14 -3.90 7.81
C ILE A 66 4.97 -3.37 8.63
N LYS A 67 5.15 -3.35 9.95
CA LYS A 67 4.23 -2.70 10.89
C LYS A 67 4.78 -1.37 11.38
N PHE A 68 3.95 -0.34 11.37
CA PHE A 68 4.28 0.98 11.84
C PHE A 68 3.60 1.25 13.19
N ASN A 69 4.14 2.23 13.91
CA ASN A 69 3.45 2.80 15.05
C ASN A 69 2.51 3.94 14.64
N TYR A 70 2.27 4.18 13.36
CA TYR A 70 1.39 5.23 12.83
C TYR A 70 0.58 4.72 11.65
N TYR A 71 -0.41 5.48 11.19
CA TYR A 71 -1.19 5.11 10.00
C TYR A 71 -0.53 5.63 8.72
N PRO A 72 0.07 4.77 7.87
CA PRO A 72 0.60 5.20 6.58
C PRO A 72 -0.52 5.76 5.69
N ARG A 73 -0.25 6.88 5.03
CA ARG A 73 -1.12 7.58 4.07
C ARG A 73 -0.59 7.54 2.65
N CYS A 74 0.72 7.38 2.52
CA CYS A 74 1.41 7.10 1.28
C CYS A 74 2.65 6.28 1.59
N PHE A 75 3.08 5.49 0.62
CA PHE A 75 4.41 4.92 0.64
C PHE A 75 4.94 4.77 -0.77
N ASP A 76 6.24 4.59 -0.88
CA ASP A 76 6.89 4.12 -2.09
C ASP A 76 7.88 3.00 -1.76
N HIS A 77 8.11 2.16 -2.75
CA HIS A 77 8.95 0.96 -2.63
C HIS A 77 9.91 0.90 -3.82
N VAL A 78 11.21 0.92 -3.53
CA VAL A 78 12.28 0.74 -4.53
C VAL A 78 13.27 -0.26 -3.98
N ASP A 79 13.39 -1.40 -4.65
CA ASP A 79 14.25 -2.53 -4.24
C ASP A 79 14.00 -2.95 -2.79
N ASP A 80 14.96 -2.73 -1.88
CA ASP A 80 14.85 -3.06 -0.46
C ASP A 80 14.45 -1.85 0.41
N TYR A 81 14.17 -0.70 -0.21
CA TYR A 81 13.86 0.53 0.49
C TYR A 81 12.37 0.84 0.41
N ILE A 82 11.78 1.10 1.59
CA ILE A 82 10.45 1.67 1.70
C ILE A 82 10.54 3.05 2.33
N VAL A 83 9.90 4.01 1.67
CA VAL A 83 9.69 5.36 2.20
C VAL A 83 8.19 5.52 2.47
N THR A 84 7.83 5.93 3.68
CA THR A 84 6.43 6.03 4.12
C THR A 84 6.14 7.40 4.70
N GLY A 85 4.98 7.95 4.36
CA GLY A 85 4.41 9.14 4.98
C GLY A 85 3.09 8.78 5.65
N GLY A 86 2.83 9.30 6.86
CA GLY A 86 1.65 8.92 7.61
C GLY A 86 1.29 9.85 8.75
N LEU A 87 0.18 9.53 9.43
CA LEU A 87 -0.30 10.28 10.58
C LEU A 87 -0.05 9.50 11.86
N LEU A 88 0.65 10.15 12.80
CA LEU A 88 0.80 9.64 14.16
C LEU A 88 -0.58 9.51 14.82
N THR A 89 -0.79 8.39 15.49
CA THR A 89 -1.97 8.17 16.32
C THR A 89 -1.70 8.69 17.74
N THR A 90 -2.76 8.87 18.53
CA THR A 90 -2.65 9.24 19.95
C THR A 90 -1.77 8.24 20.73
N SER A 91 -1.79 6.96 20.37
CA SER A 91 -0.91 5.91 20.92
C SER A 91 0.56 6.14 20.57
N SER A 92 0.84 6.67 19.36
CA SER A 92 2.18 6.96 18.83
C SER A 92 2.79 8.23 19.40
N LYS A 93 1.97 9.17 19.89
CA LYS A 93 2.43 10.42 20.53
C LYS A 93 3.28 10.15 21.78
N MET A 94 2.96 9.08 22.52
CA MET A 94 3.78 8.61 23.65
C MET A 94 5.19 8.17 23.23
N PHE A 95 5.34 7.57 22.05
CA PHE A 95 6.65 7.16 21.53
C PHE A 95 7.46 8.33 20.97
N SER A 96 6.80 9.34 20.41
CA SER A 96 7.47 10.52 19.85
C SER A 96 7.93 11.52 20.92
N LEU A 97 7.34 11.49 22.12
CA LEU A 97 7.84 12.24 23.28
C LEU A 97 9.24 11.78 23.73
N ASN A 98 9.65 10.55 23.43
CA ASN A 98 11.00 10.03 23.71
C ASN A 98 12.02 10.34 22.60
N LEU A 99 11.64 11.07 21.54
CA LEU A 99 12.55 11.50 20.47
C LEU A 99 13.07 12.94 20.67
N GLN A 100 12.85 13.55 21.83
CA GLN A 100 13.54 14.78 22.22
C GLN A 100 14.96 14.45 22.67
N ILE A 101 15.91 14.59 21.75
CA ILE A 101 17.34 14.80 22.03
C ILE A 101 17.57 16.31 22.08
#